data_AF-A0AAD1SAZ1-F1
#
_entry.id   AF-A0AAD1SAZ1-F1
#
_cell.length_a   1.000
_cell.length_b   1.000
_cell.length_c   1.000
_cell.angle_alpha   90.00
_cell.angle_beta   90.00
_cell.angle_gamma   90.00
#
_symmetry.space_group_name_H-M   'P 1'
#
loop_
_entity.id
_entity.type
_entity.pdbx_description
1 polymer ?
#
loop_
_entity_poly.entity_id
_entity_poly.type
_entity_poly.pdbx_seq_one_letter_code
_entity_poly.pdbx_strand_id
1 'polypeptide(L)'
;MPSLCEQRFVTCEIGCVRYSQWDGIMVTFHEFIDPGELPRGFRDHCQLGSSSTHQIPVSGFELANGDYHNLFRNLCEFVCPAFGMVPTVYCKANDAYRNKWCLQWLATKSRIDNRFEIFDVENLIVKLYGHKLGEDPSRASVSRSLGAVYWDYASNTRCKWHEESDIWSCALASCRLIGIT
;
A
#
# COMPACT_ATOMS: atom_id res chain seq x y z
N MET A 1 3.47 15.88 -6.02
CA MET A 1 4.47 16.83 -6.55
C MET A 1 3.94 17.53 -7.81
N PRO A 2 4.35 18.77 -8.11
CA PRO A 2 3.99 19.50 -9.33
C PRO A 2 4.24 18.71 -10.61
N SER A 3 3.59 19.12 -11.71
CA SER A 3 3.63 18.44 -13.01
C SER A 3 5.03 18.29 -13.62
N LEU A 4 5.98 19.12 -13.23
CA LEU A 4 7.35 19.14 -13.77
C LEU A 4 8.35 18.27 -12.99
N CYS A 5 7.95 17.68 -11.86
CA CYS A 5 8.84 16.83 -11.07
C CYS A 5 8.83 15.39 -11.61
N GLU A 6 10.01 14.87 -11.97
CA GLU A 6 10.19 13.47 -12.37
C GLU A 6 9.84 12.50 -11.23
N GLN A 7 10.16 12.89 -9.98
CA GLN A 7 9.78 12.16 -8.78
C GLN A 7 8.38 12.57 -8.29
N ARG A 8 7.39 11.73 -8.61
CA ARG A 8 5.98 12.01 -8.30
C ARG A 8 5.59 11.72 -6.86
N PHE A 9 6.15 10.64 -6.32
CA PHE A 9 5.90 10.15 -4.98
C PHE A 9 7.22 9.89 -4.26
N VAL A 10 7.15 9.93 -2.93
CA VAL A 10 8.26 9.56 -2.05
C VAL A 10 7.76 8.37 -1.23
N THR A 11 8.33 7.20 -1.48
CA THR A 11 7.91 5.96 -0.82
C THR A 11 8.52 5.89 0.57
N CYS A 12 7.69 5.79 1.61
CA CYS A 12 8.15 5.76 3.01
C CYS A 12 7.54 4.63 3.84
N GLU A 13 6.54 3.92 3.31
CA GLU A 13 5.89 2.79 3.96
C GLU A 13 5.30 1.89 2.88
N ILE A 14 5.28 0.59 3.14
CA ILE A 14 4.54 -0.38 2.35
C ILE A 14 3.78 -1.32 3.27
N GLY A 15 2.55 -1.62 2.89
CA GLY A 15 1.71 -2.64 3.51
C GLY A 15 1.19 -3.58 2.42
N CYS A 16 1.11 -4.88 2.72
CA CYS A 16 0.47 -5.87 1.88
C CYS A 16 -0.14 -6.97 2.74
N VAL A 17 -1.27 -7.53 2.33
CA VAL A 17 -1.94 -8.61 3.05
C VAL A 17 -2.32 -9.74 2.10
N ARG A 18 -2.24 -10.98 2.59
CA ARG A 18 -2.89 -12.12 1.92
C ARG A 18 -4.24 -12.35 2.57
N TYR A 19 -5.26 -12.52 1.73
CA TYR A 19 -6.64 -12.65 2.15
C TYR A 19 -7.30 -13.86 1.48
N SER A 20 -8.13 -14.58 2.23
CA SER A 20 -9.09 -15.54 1.71
C SER A 20 -10.48 -15.24 2.28
N GLN A 21 -11.55 -15.60 1.55
CA GLN A 21 -12.91 -15.40 2.06
C GLN A 21 -13.22 -16.28 3.29
N TRP A 22 -12.51 -17.39 3.46
CA TRP A 22 -12.74 -18.34 4.53
C TRP A 22 -11.96 -18.00 5.80
N ASP A 23 -10.70 -17.61 5.65
CA ASP A 23 -9.77 -17.35 6.76
C ASP A 23 -9.63 -15.86 7.07
N GLY A 24 -10.17 -14.99 6.21
CA GLY A 24 -9.94 -13.56 6.27
C GLY A 24 -8.49 -13.21 5.96
N ILE A 25 -7.90 -12.32 6.76
CA ILE A 25 -6.51 -11.90 6.61
C ILE A 25 -5.59 -12.99 7.17
N MET A 26 -4.87 -13.68 6.29
CA MET A 26 -4.03 -14.82 6.63
C MET A 26 -2.65 -14.40 7.12
N VAL A 27 -2.05 -13.42 6.47
CA VAL A 27 -0.69 -12.93 6.78
C VAL A 27 -0.50 -11.52 6.24
N THR A 28 0.38 -10.76 6.88
CA THR A 28 0.68 -9.36 6.54
C THR A 28 2.17 -9.16 6.31
N PHE A 29 2.50 -8.32 5.32
CA PHE A 29 3.82 -7.74 5.09
C PHE A 29 3.75 -6.24 5.36
N HIS A 30 4.70 -5.72 6.13
CA HIS A 30 4.78 -4.29 6.45
C HIS A 30 6.23 -3.90 6.68
N GLU A 31 6.63 -2.80 6.05
CA GLU A 31 7.98 -2.23 6.20
C GLU A 31 7.87 -0.70 6.11
N PHE A 32 8.64 0.01 6.94
CA PHE A 32 8.97 1.40 6.69
C PHE A 32 10.15 1.46 5.73
N ILE A 33 10.12 2.42 4.80
CA ILE A 33 11.09 2.51 3.71
C ILE A 33 11.88 3.80 3.89
N ASP A 34 13.21 3.71 3.81
CA ASP A 34 14.03 4.91 3.69
C ASP A 34 13.69 5.59 2.35
N PRO A 35 13.17 6.83 2.34
CA PRO A 35 12.83 7.51 1.11
C PRO A 35 14.06 7.86 0.25
N GLY A 36 15.26 7.76 0.82
CA GLY A 36 16.50 8.22 0.21
C GLY A 36 16.53 9.75 0.07
N GLU A 37 17.24 10.24 -0.94
CA GLU A 37 17.30 11.68 -1.20
C GLU A 37 15.94 12.22 -1.65
N LEU A 38 15.43 13.23 -0.93
CA LEU A 38 14.22 13.94 -1.33
C LEU A 38 14.47 14.79 -2.58
N PRO A 39 13.45 15.01 -3.43
CA PRO A 39 13.58 15.90 -4.59
C PRO A 39 14.05 17.29 -4.18
N ARG A 40 15.06 17.82 -4.86
CA ARG A 40 15.64 19.13 -4.57
C ARG A 40 14.56 20.21 -4.64
N GLY A 41 14.50 21.07 -3.62
CA GLY A 41 13.49 22.13 -3.50
C GLY A 41 12.12 21.67 -2.99
N PHE A 42 11.93 20.38 -2.69
CA PHE A 42 10.64 19.84 -2.23
C PHE A 42 10.65 19.33 -0.79
N ARG A 43 11.72 19.58 -0.01
CA ARG A 43 11.81 19.14 1.39
C ARG A 43 10.61 19.61 2.22
N ASP A 44 10.27 20.88 2.16
CA ASP A 44 9.16 21.44 2.94
C ASP A 44 7.82 20.85 2.51
N HIS A 45 7.63 20.60 1.22
CA HIS A 45 6.45 19.91 0.70
C HIS A 45 6.34 18.47 1.24
N CYS A 46 7.44 17.72 1.26
CA CYS A 46 7.47 16.37 1.84
C CYS A 46 7.16 16.42 3.35
N GLN A 47 7.72 17.39 4.07
CA GLN A 47 7.49 17.56 5.50
C GLN A 47 6.03 17.86 5.81
N LEU A 48 5.40 18.79 5.07
CA LEU A 48 3.98 19.12 5.19
C LEU A 48 3.08 17.93 4.84
N GLY A 49 3.43 17.17 3.80
CA GLY A 49 2.72 15.96 3.42
C GLY A 49 2.79 14.90 4.51
N SER A 50 3.96 14.69 5.10
CA SER A 50 4.14 13.79 6.23
C SER A 50 3.31 14.24 7.44
N SER A 51 3.47 15.49 7.88
CA SER A 51 2.79 16.00 9.08
C SER A 51 1.26 16.02 8.97
N SER A 52 0.72 16.15 7.76
CA SER A 52 -0.74 16.12 7.53
C SER A 52 -1.31 14.71 7.35
N THR A 53 -0.46 13.68 7.25
CA THR A 53 -0.91 12.31 6.99
C THR A 53 -0.25 11.29 7.93
N HIS A 54 0.77 10.58 7.45
CA HIS A 54 1.39 9.42 8.09
C HIS A 54 2.41 9.78 9.17
N GLN A 55 2.85 11.04 9.24
CA GLN A 55 3.82 11.60 10.19
C GLN A 55 5.17 10.88 10.29
N ILE A 56 5.43 9.88 9.43
CA ILE A 56 6.75 9.26 9.25
C ILE A 56 7.78 10.36 8.93
N PRO A 57 8.86 10.50 9.73
CA PRO A 57 9.89 11.49 9.48
C PRO A 57 10.50 11.35 8.08
N VAL A 58 10.66 12.47 7.37
CA VAL A 58 11.16 12.47 5.98
C VAL A 58 12.66 12.17 5.86
N SER A 59 13.37 12.08 6.99
CA SER A 59 14.78 11.74 7.09
C SER A 59 15.10 11.31 8.52
N GLY A 60 16.06 10.40 8.70
CA GLY A 60 16.54 9.98 10.02
C GLY A 60 15.53 9.17 10.82
N PHE A 61 14.57 8.52 10.17
CA PHE A 61 13.63 7.63 10.85
C PHE A 61 14.28 6.29 11.14
N GLU A 62 14.46 5.95 12.41
CA GLU A 62 15.22 4.77 12.85
C GLU A 62 14.62 3.44 12.39
N LEU A 63 13.30 3.39 12.19
CA LEU A 63 12.59 2.20 11.71
C LEU A 63 12.63 2.04 10.19
N ALA A 64 13.12 3.04 9.45
CA ALA A 64 13.13 3.00 8.00
C ALA A 64 14.20 2.03 7.46
N ASN A 65 13.77 1.13 6.59
CA ASN A 65 14.64 0.14 5.97
C ASN A 65 15.30 0.72 4.70
N GLY A 66 16.63 0.84 4.73
CA GLY A 66 17.46 1.26 3.60
C GLY A 66 17.99 0.12 2.74
N ASP A 67 17.77 -1.14 3.12
CA ASP A 67 18.14 -2.31 2.32
C ASP A 67 17.05 -2.63 1.30
N TYR A 68 17.00 -1.81 0.25
CA TYR A 68 16.00 -1.93 -0.82
C TYR A 68 16.02 -3.31 -1.49
N HIS A 69 17.19 -3.95 -1.59
CA HIS A 69 17.32 -5.26 -2.23
C HIS A 69 16.57 -6.33 -1.45
N ASN A 70 16.86 -6.46 -0.14
CA ASN A 70 16.19 -7.45 0.69
C ASN A 70 14.71 -7.11 0.90
N LEU A 71 14.35 -5.84 1.07
CA LEU A 71 12.95 -5.42 1.19
C LEU A 71 12.12 -5.84 -0.03
N PHE A 72 12.60 -5.52 -1.23
CA PHE A 72 11.85 -5.83 -2.45
C PHE A 72 11.85 -7.33 -2.77
N ARG A 73 12.95 -8.04 -2.48
CA ARG A 73 13.01 -9.51 -2.58
C ARG A 73 11.98 -10.16 -1.65
N ASN A 74 11.92 -9.76 -0.39
CA ASN A 74 10.97 -10.28 0.58
C ASN A 74 9.52 -9.98 0.17
N LEU A 75 9.24 -8.80 -0.40
CA LEU A 75 7.93 -8.48 -0.96
C LEU A 75 7.57 -9.40 -2.14
N CYS A 76 8.50 -9.65 -3.06
CA CYS A 76 8.30 -10.59 -4.17
C CYS A 76 7.99 -12.01 -3.68
N GLU A 77 8.74 -12.51 -2.68
CA GLU A 77 8.49 -13.81 -2.04
C GLU A 77 7.13 -13.83 -1.31
N PHE A 78 6.74 -12.70 -0.70
CA PHE A 78 5.43 -12.52 -0.08
C PHE A 78 4.28 -12.51 -1.10
N VAL A 79 4.46 -12.04 -2.33
CA VAL A 79 3.36 -12.04 -3.32
C VAL A 79 3.35 -13.31 -4.16
N CYS A 80 4.52 -13.80 -4.57
CA CYS A 80 4.69 -15.03 -5.34
C CYS A 80 5.50 -16.06 -4.55
N PRO A 81 4.87 -16.85 -3.66
CA PRO A 81 5.58 -17.92 -2.97
C PRO A 81 5.95 -19.09 -3.91
N ALA A 82 5.32 -19.19 -5.09
CA ALA A 82 5.52 -20.27 -6.05
C ALA A 82 6.14 -19.80 -7.37
N PHE A 83 7.01 -20.63 -7.94
CA PHE A 83 7.69 -20.36 -9.21
C PHE A 83 6.70 -20.31 -10.38
N GLY A 84 6.84 -19.33 -11.27
CA GLY A 84 6.04 -19.20 -12.50
C GLY A 84 4.72 -18.42 -12.34
N MET A 85 4.36 -17.98 -11.14
CA MET A 85 3.21 -17.07 -10.94
C MET A 85 3.60 -15.61 -11.20
N VAL A 86 2.72 -14.88 -11.87
CA VAL A 86 2.82 -13.42 -11.98
C VAL A 86 2.39 -12.80 -10.66
N PRO A 87 3.20 -11.91 -10.04
CA PRO A 87 2.85 -11.31 -8.75
C PRO A 87 1.71 -10.31 -8.91
N THR A 88 0.49 -10.79 -8.72
CA THR A 88 -0.73 -10.01 -8.80
C THR A 88 -1.11 -9.44 -7.44
N VAL A 89 -1.34 -8.13 -7.37
CA VAL A 89 -1.81 -7.43 -6.18
C VAL A 89 -3.04 -6.58 -6.49
N TYR A 90 -3.87 -6.36 -5.49
CA TYR A 90 -5.07 -5.53 -5.59
C TYR A 90 -4.95 -4.32 -4.67
N CYS A 91 -5.39 -3.16 -5.14
CA CYS A 91 -5.50 -1.94 -4.33
C CYS A 91 -6.74 -1.13 -4.72
N LYS A 92 -7.05 -0.07 -3.97
CA LYS A 92 -8.12 0.87 -4.39
C LYS A 92 -7.75 1.51 -5.73
N ALA A 93 -8.76 1.75 -6.58
CA ALA A 93 -8.55 2.32 -7.91
C ALA A 93 -7.78 3.66 -7.87
N ASN A 94 -8.07 4.51 -6.88
CA ASN A 94 -7.42 5.82 -6.71
C ASN A 94 -5.95 5.72 -6.27
N ASP A 95 -5.52 4.58 -5.75
CA ASP A 95 -4.14 4.34 -5.32
C ASP A 95 -3.30 3.60 -6.37
N ALA A 96 -3.93 3.04 -7.40
CA ALA A 96 -3.25 2.21 -8.39
C ALA A 96 -2.05 2.91 -9.07
N TYR A 97 -2.22 4.18 -9.45
CA TYR A 97 -1.13 4.96 -10.06
C TYR A 97 0.04 5.17 -9.09
N ARG A 98 -0.26 5.51 -7.83
CA ARG A 98 0.73 5.73 -6.78
C ARG A 98 1.48 4.44 -6.47
N ASN A 99 0.74 3.34 -6.29
CA ASN A 99 1.31 2.03 -5.98
C ASN A 99 2.20 1.51 -7.12
N LYS A 100 1.75 1.67 -8.37
CA LYS A 100 2.56 1.32 -9.55
C LYS A 100 3.88 2.09 -9.58
N TRP A 101 3.82 3.39 -9.31
CA TRP A 101 5.01 4.23 -9.28
C TRP A 101 5.96 3.83 -8.14
N CYS A 102 5.45 3.64 -6.92
CA CYS A 102 6.25 3.25 -5.76
C CYS A 102 6.90 1.87 -5.93
N LEU A 103 6.18 0.88 -6.47
CA LEU A 103 6.73 -0.44 -6.76
C LEU A 103 7.82 -0.37 -7.83
N GLN A 104 7.63 0.43 -8.88
CA GLN A 104 8.66 0.65 -9.89
C GLN A 104 9.91 1.34 -9.30
N TRP A 105 9.71 2.31 -8.40
CA TRP A 105 10.81 2.99 -7.73
C TRP A 105 11.61 2.02 -6.85
N LEU A 106 10.93 1.19 -6.06
CA LEU A 106 11.57 0.15 -5.24
C LEU A 106 12.31 -0.89 -6.09
N ALA A 107 11.71 -1.34 -7.20
CA ALA A 107 12.35 -2.24 -8.16
C ALA A 107 13.66 -1.66 -8.71
N THR A 108 13.64 -0.39 -9.13
CA THR A 108 14.84 0.32 -9.59
C THR A 108 15.90 0.43 -8.49
N LYS A 109 15.52 0.76 -7.26
CA LYS A 109 16.43 0.86 -6.10
C LYS A 109 17.03 -0.50 -5.70
N SER A 110 16.23 -1.56 -5.77
CA SER A 110 16.63 -2.94 -5.42
C SER A 110 17.42 -3.66 -6.51
N ARG A 111 17.41 -3.13 -7.74
CA ARG A 111 17.97 -3.76 -8.95
C ARG A 111 17.31 -5.11 -9.28
N ILE A 112 16.02 -5.23 -8.98
CA ILE A 112 15.19 -6.39 -9.29
C ILE A 112 14.10 -5.93 -10.25
N ASP A 113 13.83 -6.71 -11.28
CA ASP A 113 12.79 -6.38 -12.26
C ASP A 113 11.39 -6.32 -11.62
N ASN A 114 10.67 -5.24 -11.89
CA ASN A 114 9.29 -5.10 -11.47
C ASN A 114 8.38 -5.98 -12.35
N ARG A 115 7.87 -7.07 -11.79
CA ARG A 115 6.91 -7.96 -12.46
C ARG A 115 5.49 -7.87 -11.89
N PHE A 116 5.23 -6.91 -11.00
CA PHE A 116 3.94 -6.78 -10.33
C PHE A 116 2.84 -6.36 -11.30
N GLU A 117 1.74 -7.10 -11.30
CA GLU A 117 0.48 -6.69 -11.91
C GLU A 117 -0.44 -6.13 -10.83
N ILE A 118 -0.93 -4.91 -11.05
CA ILE A 118 -1.78 -4.20 -10.10
C ILE A 118 -3.17 -4.06 -10.69
N PHE A 119 -4.17 -4.59 -10.00
CA PHE A 119 -5.58 -4.44 -10.34
C PHE A 119 -6.33 -3.67 -9.25
N ASP A 120 -7.49 -3.12 -9.61
CA ASP A 120 -8.35 -2.45 -8.65
C ASP A 120 -9.26 -3.45 -7.91
N VAL A 121 -9.35 -3.30 -6.60
CA VAL A 121 -10.16 -4.18 -5.74
C VAL A 121 -11.65 -3.97 -5.98
N GLU A 122 -12.06 -2.78 -6.43
CA GLU A 122 -13.44 -2.48 -6.78
C GLU A 122 -13.96 -3.45 -7.86
N ASN A 123 -13.21 -3.62 -8.96
CA ASN A 123 -13.57 -4.56 -10.02
C ASN A 123 -13.53 -6.03 -9.55
N LEU A 124 -12.64 -6.37 -8.61
CA LEU A 124 -12.63 -7.71 -8.00
C LEU A 124 -13.94 -7.95 -7.23
N ILE A 125 -14.35 -7.01 -6.39
CA ILE A 125 -15.57 -7.13 -5.57
C ILE A 125 -16.82 -7.21 -6.47
N VAL A 126 -16.95 -6.35 -7.49
CA VAL A 126 -18.08 -6.41 -8.43
C VAL A 126 -18.20 -7.81 -9.06
N LYS A 127 -17.07 -8.37 -9.53
CA LYS A 127 -17.05 -9.72 -10.12
C LYS A 127 -17.40 -10.81 -9.10
N LEU A 128 -16.93 -10.67 -7.85
CA LEU A 128 -17.25 -11.63 -6.78
C LEU A 128 -18.74 -11.62 -6.45
N TYR A 129 -19.36 -10.44 -6.33
CA TYR A 129 -20.80 -10.31 -6.10
C TYR A 129 -21.61 -10.95 -7.24
N GLY A 130 -21.27 -10.65 -8.50
CA GLY A 130 -21.95 -11.24 -9.65
C GLY A 130 -21.84 -12.76 -9.67
N HIS A 131 -20.67 -13.32 -9.36
CA HIS A 131 -20.45 -14.76 -9.41
C HIS A 131 -20.99 -15.52 -8.18
N LYS A 132 -20.98 -14.91 -6.98
CA LYS A 132 -21.36 -15.60 -5.72
C LYS A 132 -22.79 -15.33 -5.30
N LEU A 133 -23.30 -14.13 -5.55
CA LEU A 133 -24.60 -13.68 -5.07
C LEU A 133 -25.60 -13.41 -6.21
N GLY A 134 -25.13 -13.36 -7.47
CA GLY A 134 -25.97 -12.98 -8.60
C GLY A 134 -26.36 -11.50 -8.60
N GLU A 135 -25.60 -10.68 -7.87
CA GLU A 135 -25.81 -9.24 -7.73
C GLU A 135 -24.82 -8.45 -8.58
N ASP A 136 -25.25 -7.32 -9.14
CA ASP A 136 -24.40 -6.44 -9.94
C ASP A 136 -24.27 -5.06 -9.26
N PRO A 137 -23.49 -4.96 -8.17
CA PRO A 137 -23.30 -3.68 -7.50
C PRO A 137 -22.55 -2.71 -8.41
N SER A 138 -23.00 -1.47 -8.46
CA SER A 138 -22.25 -0.45 -9.21
C SER A 138 -20.87 -0.24 -8.58
N ARG A 139 -19.85 -0.05 -9.43
CA ARG A 139 -18.47 0.24 -9.00
C ARG A 139 -18.40 1.45 -8.05
N ALA A 140 -19.22 2.48 -8.29
CA ALA A 140 -19.31 3.65 -7.42
C ALA A 140 -19.83 3.31 -6.01
N SER A 141 -20.77 2.37 -5.89
CA SER A 141 -21.26 1.88 -4.60
C SER A 141 -20.15 1.15 -3.86
N VAL A 142 -19.43 0.24 -4.54
CA VAL A 142 -18.30 -0.50 -3.97
C VAL A 142 -17.19 0.46 -3.50
N SER A 143 -16.80 1.44 -4.32
CA SER A 143 -15.82 2.46 -3.92
C SER A 143 -16.25 3.22 -2.66
N ARG A 144 -17.55 3.55 -2.55
CA ARG A 144 -18.07 4.24 -1.36
C ARG A 144 -17.98 3.35 -0.12
N SER A 145 -18.34 2.07 -0.24
CA SER A 145 -18.23 1.11 0.86
C SER A 145 -16.79 0.94 1.34
N LEU A 146 -15.84 0.77 0.41
CA LEU A 146 -14.40 0.66 0.73
C LEU A 146 -13.78 1.93 1.32
N GLY A 147 -14.41 3.09 1.06
CA GLY A 147 -14.01 4.38 1.62
C GLY A 147 -14.71 4.72 2.93
N ALA A 148 -15.62 3.88 3.40
CA ALA A 148 -16.38 4.14 4.61
C ALA A 148 -15.55 3.86 5.87
N VAL A 149 -15.70 4.74 6.84
CA VAL A 149 -14.86 4.91 8.04
C VAL A 149 -15.22 3.90 9.15
N TYR A 150 -15.82 2.76 8.81
CA TYR A 150 -16.46 1.86 9.79
C TYR A 150 -15.47 1.28 10.80
N TRP A 151 -14.22 1.11 10.38
CA TRP A 151 -13.20 0.36 11.12
C TRP A 151 -11.96 1.19 11.45
N ASP A 152 -11.96 2.48 11.14
CA ASP A 152 -10.79 3.31 11.39
C ASP A 152 -10.43 3.26 12.88
N TYR A 153 -11.44 3.28 13.77
CA TYR A 153 -11.25 3.26 15.23
C TYR A 153 -11.00 1.88 15.82
N ALA A 154 -10.96 0.83 14.98
CA ALA A 154 -10.66 -0.50 15.46
C ALA A 154 -9.17 -0.60 15.82
N SER A 155 -8.89 -1.05 17.04
CA SER A 155 -7.55 -1.32 17.50
C SER A 155 -6.90 -2.45 16.70
N ASN A 156 -5.57 -2.44 16.62
CA ASN A 156 -4.76 -3.45 15.92
C ASN A 156 -4.97 -3.50 14.40
N THR A 157 -5.52 -2.45 13.80
CA THR A 157 -5.61 -2.34 12.33
C THR A 157 -4.34 -1.73 11.74
N ARG A 158 -3.62 -0.87 12.47
CA ARG A 158 -2.40 -0.20 12.00
C ARG A 158 -1.15 -1.01 12.34
N CYS A 159 0.00 -0.52 11.86
CA CYS A 159 1.29 -1.04 12.31
C CYS A 159 1.57 -0.59 13.75
N LYS A 160 2.50 -1.27 14.43
CA LYS A 160 2.84 -1.01 15.83
C LYS A 160 3.17 0.47 16.10
N TRP A 161 4.04 1.07 15.27
CA TRP A 161 4.46 2.45 15.45
C TRP A 161 3.31 3.44 15.29
N HIS A 162 2.43 3.22 14.29
CA HIS A 162 1.26 4.06 14.07
C HIS A 162 0.20 3.90 15.18
N GLU A 163 0.04 2.69 15.74
CA GLU A 163 -0.84 2.48 16.91
C GLU A 163 -0.30 3.21 18.15
N GLU A 164 0.97 3.04 18.48
CA GLU A 164 1.61 3.64 19.66
C GLU A 164 1.66 5.17 19.59
N SER A 165 1.72 5.72 18.37
CA SER A 165 1.77 7.16 18.11
C SER A 165 0.40 7.79 17.87
N ASP A 166 -0.69 6.99 17.88
CA ASP A 166 -2.06 7.40 17.54
C ASP A 166 -2.17 8.12 16.17
N ILE A 167 -1.51 7.58 15.16
CA ILE A 167 -1.51 8.12 13.79
C ILE A 167 -2.33 7.20 12.88
N TRP A 168 -3.26 7.77 12.12
CA TRP A 168 -4.27 7.02 11.38
C TRP A 168 -3.84 6.62 9.96
N SER A 169 -2.98 7.43 9.34
CA SER A 169 -2.51 7.18 7.98
C SER A 169 -1.39 6.14 7.97
N CYS A 170 -1.78 4.87 7.84
CA CYS A 170 -0.88 3.71 7.77
C CYS A 170 -1.17 2.86 6.53
N ALA A 171 -0.12 2.49 5.79
CA ALA A 171 -0.23 1.64 4.61
C ALA A 171 -0.80 0.25 4.95
N LEU A 172 -0.40 -0.33 6.08
CA LEU A 172 -0.92 -1.63 6.53
C LEU A 172 -2.41 -1.58 6.88
N ALA A 173 -2.85 -0.52 7.57
CA ALA A 173 -4.26 -0.32 7.87
C ALA A 173 -5.08 -0.21 6.58
N SER A 174 -4.58 0.56 5.60
CA SER A 174 -5.24 0.71 4.29
C SER A 174 -5.48 -0.64 3.60
N CYS A 175 -4.56 -1.60 3.73
CA CYS A 175 -4.73 -2.95 3.20
C CYS A 175 -5.67 -3.81 4.05
N ARG A 176 -5.57 -3.76 5.38
CA ARG A 176 -6.42 -4.55 6.29
C ARG A 176 -7.88 -4.15 6.19
N LEU A 177 -8.17 -2.85 6.09
CA LEU A 177 -9.53 -2.34 5.94
C LEU A 177 -10.23 -2.91 4.70
N ILE A 178 -9.50 -3.12 3.60
CA ILE A 178 -10.05 -3.77 2.39
C ILE A 178 -10.44 -5.22 2.68
N GLY A 179 -9.68 -5.94 3.52
CA GLY A 179 -9.99 -7.33 3.88
C GLY A 179 -11.10 -7.49 4.92
N ILE A 180 -11.49 -6.40 5.61
CA ILE A 180 -12.51 -6.41 6.67
C ILE A 180 -13.84 -5.80 6.19
N THR A 181 -13.80 -4.97 5.14
CA THR A 181 -14.98 -4.32 4.54
C THR A 181 -15.72 -5.26 3.59
#